data_AF-A0A9X3REI5-F1
#
_entry.id   AF-A0A9X3REI5-F1
#
_cell.length_a   1.000
_cell.length_b   1.000
_cell.length_c   1.000
_cell.angle_alpha   90.00
_cell.angle_beta   90.00
_cell.angle_gamma   90.00
#
_symmetry.space_group_name_H-M   'P 1'
#
loop_
_entity.id
_entity.type
_entity.pdbx_description
1 polymer ?
#
loop_
_entity_poly.entity_id
_entity_poly.type
_entity_poly.pdbx_seq_one_letter_code
_entity_poly.pdbx_strand_id
1 'polypeptide(L)'
;MKLQTEGYETKISYHRPNGKVSNAKYDTTPLDDELLWALSERVQHVFRKTPLVEIRISLDGETAHWEFDNWKSFLSTSQKLHAEDSDLNMDEWIHRINSRTGMKEDFLRDALRYYKEMAGDH
;
A
#
# COMPACT_ATOMS: atom_id res chain seq x y z
N MET A 1 15.63 -19.86 5.84
CA MET A 1 15.87 -18.42 6.10
C MET A 1 17.00 -18.31 7.11
N LYS A 2 17.95 -17.40 6.93
CA LYS A 2 19.04 -17.11 7.86
C LYS A 2 18.87 -15.66 8.35
N LEU A 3 18.88 -15.50 9.67
CA LEU A 3 18.86 -14.21 10.36
C LEU A 3 20.23 -13.99 10.99
N GLN A 4 20.78 -12.78 10.85
CA GLN A 4 21.99 -12.34 11.52
C GLN A 4 21.74 -10.96 12.08
N THR A 5 22.01 -10.76 13.37
CA THR A 5 21.82 -9.49 14.05
C THR A 5 23.10 -9.13 14.79
N GLU A 6 23.59 -7.91 14.59
CA GLU A 6 24.75 -7.34 15.28
C GLU A 6 24.44 -5.87 15.61
N GLY A 7 24.32 -5.55 16.91
CA GLY A 7 23.84 -4.24 17.33
C GLY A 7 22.47 -3.91 16.74
N TYR A 8 22.39 -2.76 16.05
CA TYR A 8 21.20 -2.33 15.32
C TYR A 8 21.18 -2.78 13.85
N GLU A 9 22.08 -3.66 13.43
CA GLU A 9 22.04 -4.21 12.08
C GLU A 9 21.35 -5.56 12.09
N THR A 10 20.29 -5.71 11.29
CA THR A 10 19.64 -7.00 11.04
C THR A 10 19.69 -7.36 9.57
N LYS A 11 20.30 -8.51 9.27
CA LYS A 11 20.36 -9.09 7.93
C LYS A 11 19.54 -10.36 7.83
N ILE A 12 18.64 -10.38 6.85
CA ILE A 12 17.80 -11.52 6.51
C ILE A 12 18.22 -12.05 5.15
N SER A 13 18.53 -13.34 5.08
CA SER A 13 18.86 -14.04 3.83
C SER A 13 17.92 -15.24 3.64
N TYR A 14 17.38 -15.43 2.45
CA TYR A 14 16.59 -16.63 2.15
C TYR A 14 16.79 -17.09 0.71
N HIS A 15 16.70 -18.41 0.52
CA HIS A 15 16.73 -19.02 -0.79
C HIS A 15 15.35 -18.92 -1.43
N ARG A 16 15.30 -18.42 -2.65
CA ARG A 16 14.11 -18.46 -3.49
C ARG A 16 13.98 -19.84 -4.15
N PRO A 17 12.77 -20.25 -4.57
CA PRO A 17 12.55 -21.56 -5.22
C PRO A 17 13.43 -21.81 -6.46
N ASN A 18 13.89 -20.75 -7.12
CA ASN A 18 14.80 -20.83 -8.27
C ASN A 18 16.30 -20.89 -7.91
N GLY A 19 16.66 -21.18 -6.65
CA GLY A 19 18.03 -21.29 -6.17
C GLY A 19 18.75 -19.95 -5.91
N LYS A 20 18.19 -18.80 -6.33
CA LYS A 20 18.77 -17.48 -6.04
C LYS A 20 18.60 -17.13 -4.55
N VAL A 21 19.56 -16.39 -4.00
CA VAL A 21 19.47 -15.86 -2.63
C VAL A 21 18.98 -14.41 -2.66
N SER A 22 17.97 -14.10 -1.87
CA SER A 22 17.56 -12.73 -1.56
C SER A 22 18.16 -12.32 -0.22
N ASN A 23 18.64 -11.07 -0.13
CA ASN A 23 19.17 -10.49 1.09
C ASN A 23 18.47 -9.16 1.38
N ALA A 24 18.03 -8.96 2.61
CA ALA A 24 17.54 -7.69 3.12
C ALA A 24 18.39 -7.30 4.33
N LYS A 25 18.74 -6.01 4.42
CA LYS A 25 19.48 -5.44 5.54
C LYS A 25 18.64 -4.30 6.10
N TYR A 26 18.51 -4.29 7.42
CA TYR A 26 17.73 -3.30 8.17
C TYR A 26 18.62 -2.68 9.22
N ASP A 27 18.49 -1.37 9.38
CA ASP A 27 18.90 -0.66 10.58
C ASP A 27 17.70 -0.67 11.54
N THR A 28 17.89 -1.24 12.72
CA THR A 28 16.89 -1.38 13.78
C THR A 28 17.11 -0.39 14.91
N THR A 29 17.91 0.67 14.67
CA THR A 29 18.02 1.80 15.58
C THR A 29 16.62 2.38 15.80
N PRO A 30 16.16 2.53 17.06
CA PRO A 30 14.89 3.17 17.34
C PRO A 30 14.85 4.55 16.68
N LEU A 31 13.80 4.79 15.89
CA LEU A 31 13.59 6.09 15.29
C LEU A 31 12.94 7.02 16.31
N ASP A 32 13.42 8.24 16.32
CA ASP A 32 12.71 9.34 16.96
C ASP A 32 11.39 9.62 16.22
N ASP A 33 10.33 9.94 16.98
CA ASP A 33 9.00 10.15 16.42
C ASP A 33 8.96 11.34 15.45
N GLU A 34 9.66 12.44 15.75
CA GLU A 34 9.70 13.61 14.86
C GLU A 34 10.38 13.25 13.54
N LEU A 35 11.48 12.50 13.62
CA LEU A 35 12.16 11.99 12.42
C LEU A 35 11.27 11.04 11.62
N LEU A 36 10.52 10.15 12.28
CA LEU A 36 9.60 9.23 11.63
C LEU A 36 8.51 9.99 10.85
N TRP A 37 7.90 11.01 11.47
CA TRP A 37 6.87 11.83 10.81
C TRP A 37 7.42 12.60 9.61
N ALA A 38 8.58 13.25 9.76
CA ALA A 38 9.22 14.00 8.68
C ALA A 38 9.60 13.11 7.48
N LEU A 39 10.13 11.92 7.74
CA LEU A 39 10.43 10.94 6.70
C LEU A 39 9.14 10.43 6.03
N SER A 40 8.10 10.17 6.81
CA SER A 40 6.81 9.69 6.30
C SER A 40 6.17 10.70 5.35
N GLU A 41 6.12 11.98 5.74
CA GLU A 41 5.61 13.05 4.88
C GLU A 41 6.42 13.16 3.58
N ARG A 42 7.74 13.19 3.69
CA ARG A 42 8.62 13.25 2.52
C ARG A 42 8.41 12.06 1.59
N VAL A 43 8.28 10.85 2.13
CA VAL A 43 8.08 9.64 1.33
C VAL A 43 6.75 9.68 0.59
N GLN A 44 5.67 10.12 1.24
CA GLN A 44 4.36 10.27 0.60
C GLN A 44 4.42 11.28 -0.55
N HIS A 45 5.01 12.46 -0.34
CA HIS A 45 5.13 13.48 -1.38
C HIS A 45 6.06 13.10 -2.55
N VAL A 46 7.12 12.32 -2.29
CA VAL A 46 8.13 11.99 -3.30
C VAL A 46 7.78 10.74 -4.10
N PHE A 47 7.32 9.68 -3.44
CA PHE A 47 7.19 8.36 -4.06
C PHE A 47 5.77 7.97 -4.48
N ARG A 48 4.73 8.67 -3.97
CA ARG A 48 3.31 8.34 -4.22
C ARG A 48 2.51 9.59 -4.59
N LYS A 49 2.59 9.98 -5.87
CA LYS A 49 1.77 11.07 -6.44
C LYS A 49 0.35 10.66 -6.82
N THR A 50 0.04 9.38 -6.72
CA THR A 50 -1.27 8.81 -7.03
C THR A 50 -1.85 8.16 -5.77
N PRO A 51 -3.19 8.15 -5.62
CA PRO A 51 -3.81 7.58 -4.44
C PRO A 51 -3.68 6.05 -4.48
N LEU A 52 -3.37 5.46 -3.32
CA LEU A 52 -3.38 4.01 -3.13
C LEU A 52 -4.09 3.63 -1.82
N VAL A 53 -4.96 2.63 -1.89
CA VAL A 53 -5.48 1.91 -0.73
C VAL A 53 -5.34 0.41 -0.98
N GLU A 54 -4.68 -0.33 -0.07
CA GLU A 54 -4.59 -1.79 -0.13
C GLU A 54 -5.10 -2.38 1.18
N ILE A 55 -5.93 -3.42 1.08
CA ILE A 55 -6.38 -4.22 2.23
C ILE A 55 -6.31 -5.72 1.90
N ARG A 56 -6.15 -6.52 2.96
CA ARG A 56 -6.34 -7.97 2.88
C ARG A 56 -7.76 -8.31 3.29
N ILE A 57 -8.42 -9.14 2.50
CA ILE A 57 -9.76 -9.64 2.78
C ILE A 57 -9.75 -11.17 2.83
N SER A 58 -10.51 -11.73 3.77
CA SER A 58 -10.77 -13.17 3.80
C SER A 58 -11.86 -13.49 2.78
N LEU A 59 -11.56 -14.34 1.81
CA LEU A 59 -12.47 -14.74 0.76
C LEU A 59 -12.33 -16.24 0.53
N ASP A 60 -13.42 -17.01 0.62
CA ASP A 60 -13.48 -18.43 0.27
C ASP A 60 -12.34 -19.32 0.80
N GLY A 61 -11.88 -19.04 2.03
CA GLY A 61 -10.82 -19.81 2.69
C GLY A 61 -9.38 -19.40 2.30
N GLU A 62 -9.21 -18.34 1.52
CA GLU A 62 -7.93 -17.71 1.24
C GLU A 62 -7.87 -16.25 1.75
N THR A 63 -6.65 -15.70 1.75
CA THR A 63 -6.43 -14.27 1.94
C THR A 63 -6.24 -13.63 0.57
N ALA A 64 -7.26 -12.92 0.11
CA ALA A 64 -7.19 -12.12 -1.11
C ALA A 64 -6.75 -10.68 -0.77
N HIS A 65 -6.23 -9.97 -1.76
CA HIS A 65 -5.81 -8.58 -1.66
C HIS A 65 -6.74 -7.73 -2.51
N TRP A 66 -7.38 -6.73 -1.91
CA TRP A 66 -8.08 -5.69 -2.65
C TRP A 66 -7.22 -4.43 -2.68
N GLU A 67 -7.04 -3.87 -3.86
CA GLU A 67 -6.25 -2.68 -4.09
C GLU A 67 -7.05 -1.66 -4.89
N PHE A 68 -7.01 -0.40 -4.46
CA PHE A 68 -7.27 0.76 -5.28
C PHE A 68 -5.94 1.43 -5.59
N ASP A 69 -5.57 1.52 -6.86
CA ASP A 69 -4.36 2.19 -7.34
C ASP A 69 -4.73 3.12 -8.49
N ASN A 70 -4.57 4.42 -8.26
CA ASN A 70 -4.70 5.46 -9.27
C ASN A 70 -5.97 5.33 -10.15
N TRP A 71 -7.15 5.41 -9.51
CA TRP A 71 -8.45 5.35 -10.19
C TRP A 71 -8.74 4.03 -10.91
N LYS A 72 -8.11 2.94 -10.44
CA LYS A 72 -8.43 1.56 -10.79
C LYS A 72 -8.51 0.74 -9.51
N SER A 73 -9.31 -0.31 -9.51
CA SER A 73 -9.30 -1.28 -8.41
C SER A 73 -9.24 -2.71 -8.89
N PHE A 74 -8.62 -3.55 -8.06
CA PHE A 74 -8.35 -4.94 -8.36
C PHE A 74 -8.58 -5.80 -7.13
N LEU A 75 -9.08 -7.02 -7.35
CA LEU A 75 -9.08 -8.09 -6.38
C LEU A 75 -8.10 -9.17 -6.84
N SER A 76 -7.00 -9.34 -6.11
CA SER A 76 -6.02 -10.39 -6.34
C SER A 76 -6.28 -11.59 -5.43
N THR A 77 -6.53 -12.74 -6.04
CA THR A 77 -6.62 -14.03 -5.36
C THR A 77 -5.39 -14.88 -5.66
N SER A 78 -5.25 -16.03 -5.01
CA SER A 78 -4.19 -17.00 -5.33
C SER A 78 -4.22 -17.49 -6.78
N GLN A 79 -5.37 -17.39 -7.44
CA GLN A 79 -5.57 -17.88 -8.80
C GLN A 79 -5.40 -16.80 -9.87
N LYS A 80 -5.89 -15.58 -9.62
CA LYS A 80 -5.90 -14.52 -10.63
C LYS A 80 -6.08 -13.12 -10.04
N LEU A 81 -5.77 -12.13 -10.88
CA LEU A 81 -6.12 -10.74 -10.67
C LEU A 81 -7.46 -10.43 -11.37
N HIS A 82 -8.40 -9.87 -10.63
CA HIS A 82 -9.70 -9.43 -11.13
C HIS A 82 -9.74 -7.90 -11.14
N ALA A 83 -9.74 -7.28 -12.31
CA ALA A 83 -10.00 -5.85 -12.42
C ALA A 83 -11.48 -5.55 -12.17
N GLU A 84 -11.76 -4.48 -11.44
CA GLU A 84 -13.11 -3.94 -11.24
C GLU A 84 -13.36 -2.73 -12.14
N ASP A 85 -14.63 -2.34 -12.31
CA ASP A 85 -15.02 -1.18 -13.12
C ASP A 85 -14.28 0.08 -12.67
N SER A 86 -13.64 0.76 -13.62
CA SER A 86 -12.82 1.95 -13.33
C SER A 86 -13.45 3.26 -13.83
N ASP A 87 -14.57 3.19 -14.56
CA ASP A 87 -15.34 4.35 -15.00
C ASP A 87 -16.32 4.79 -13.90
N LEU A 88 -15.76 5.20 -12.77
CA LEU A 88 -16.52 5.65 -11.61
C LEU A 88 -16.32 7.14 -11.38
N ASN A 89 -17.38 7.80 -10.92
CA ASN A 89 -17.32 9.15 -10.39
C ASN A 89 -16.74 9.17 -8.96
N MET A 90 -16.54 10.37 -8.41
CA MET A 90 -15.91 10.55 -7.10
C MET A 90 -16.68 9.87 -5.97
N ASP A 91 -18.00 10.00 -5.94
CA ASP A 91 -18.84 9.45 -4.86
C ASP A 91 -18.89 7.92 -4.93
N GLU A 92 -18.86 7.35 -6.14
CA GLU A 92 -18.75 5.92 -6.37
C GLU A 92 -17.39 5.36 -5.88
N TRP A 93 -16.30 6.09 -6.11
CA TRP A 93 -14.98 5.73 -5.56
C TRP A 93 -14.96 5.79 -4.04
N ILE A 94 -15.52 6.85 -3.45
CA ILE A 94 -15.64 7.00 -1.99
C ILE A 94 -16.42 5.82 -1.42
N HIS A 95 -17.57 5.49 -2.00
CA HIS A 95 -18.41 4.39 -1.55
C HIS A 95 -17.69 3.04 -1.68
N ARG A 96 -16.98 2.79 -2.79
CA ARG A 96 -16.23 1.55 -2.98
C ARG A 96 -15.12 1.41 -1.94
N ILE A 97 -14.32 2.45 -1.71
CA ILE A 97 -13.24 2.38 -0.72
C ILE A 97 -13.82 2.26 0.69
N ASN A 98 -14.88 3.01 1.03
CA ASN A 98 -15.56 2.92 2.32
C ASN A 98 -16.09 1.50 2.58
N SER A 99 -16.82 0.91 1.62
CA SER A 99 -17.41 -0.43 1.78
C SER A 99 -16.36 -1.53 1.95
N ARG A 100 -15.16 -1.35 1.37
CA ARG A 100 -14.04 -2.28 1.50
C ARG A 100 -13.28 -2.11 2.81
N THR A 101 -13.03 -0.87 3.24
CA THR A 101 -12.06 -0.54 4.30
C THR A 101 -12.68 -0.06 5.62
N GLY A 102 -13.92 0.44 5.59
CA GLY A 102 -14.55 1.15 6.70
C GLY A 102 -14.04 2.57 6.92
N MET A 103 -13.17 3.11 6.06
CA MET A 103 -12.70 4.50 6.17
C MET A 103 -13.85 5.49 6.06
N LYS A 104 -13.87 6.53 6.89
CA LYS A 104 -14.93 7.55 6.88
C LYS A 104 -15.02 8.25 5.52
N GLU A 105 -16.23 8.41 5.01
CA GLU A 105 -16.46 9.01 3.69
C GLU A 105 -15.92 10.45 3.58
N ASP A 106 -16.05 11.26 4.63
CA ASP A 106 -15.54 12.63 4.64
C ASP A 106 -14.02 12.68 4.48
N PHE A 107 -13.31 11.78 5.18
CA PHE A 107 -11.86 11.64 5.02
C PHE A 107 -11.48 11.21 3.61
N LEU A 108 -12.18 10.21 3.06
CA LEU A 108 -11.94 9.74 1.69
C LEU A 108 -12.19 10.85 0.66
N ARG A 109 -13.24 11.65 0.86
CA ARG A 109 -13.58 12.78 -0.01
C ARG A 109 -12.46 13.80 -0.04
N ASP A 110 -11.95 14.18 1.12
CA ASP A 110 -10.86 15.17 1.23
C ASP A 110 -9.56 14.63 0.61
N ALA A 111 -9.19 13.39 0.93
CA ALA A 111 -7.97 12.77 0.41
C ALA A 111 -8.02 12.57 -1.12
N LEU A 112 -9.11 12.04 -1.66
CA LEU A 112 -9.24 11.80 -3.11
C LEU A 112 -9.31 13.11 -3.91
N ARG A 113 -9.91 14.17 -3.35
CA ARG A 113 -9.89 15.51 -3.96
C ARG A 113 -8.46 16.04 -4.05
N TYR A 114 -7.70 15.95 -2.96
CA TYR A 114 -6.29 16.35 -2.94
C TYR A 114 -5.49 15.66 -4.05
N TYR A 115 -5.61 14.34 -4.19
CA TYR A 115 -4.91 13.61 -5.25
C TYR A 115 -5.39 13.97 -6.66
N LYS A 116 -6.67 14.30 -6.83
CA LYS A 116 -7.22 14.73 -8.12
C LYS A 116 -6.72 16.11 -8.52
N GLU A 117 -6.58 17.02 -7.57
CA GLU A 117 -6.01 18.35 -7.77
C GLU A 117 -4.52 18.27 -8.09
N MET A 118 -3.74 17.46 -7.35
CA MET A 118 -2.33 17.21 -7.64
C MET A 118 -2.09 16.65 -9.06
N ALA A 119 -3.02 15.85 -9.57
CA ALA A 119 -2.92 15.30 -10.93
C ALA A 119 -3.28 16.33 -12.03
N GLY A 120 -3.96 17.42 -11.68
CA GLY A 120 -4.34 18.51 -12.59
C GLY A 120 -3.27 19.59 -12.80
N ASP A 121 -2.18 19.55 -12.04
CA ASP A 121 -1.03 20.48 -12.14
C ASP A 121 0.03 20.02 -13.17
N HIS A 122 -0.38 19.31 -14.22
CA HIS A 122 0.47 18.84 -15.33
C HIS A 122 -0.08 19.24 -16.70
#